data_AF-A0A6N2ZXX6-F1
#
_entry.id   AF-A0A6N2ZXX6-F1
#
_cell.length_a   1.000
_cell.length_b   1.000
_cell.length_c   1.000
_cell.angle_alpha   90.00
_cell.angle_beta   90.00
_cell.angle_gamma   90.00
#
_symmetry.space_group_name_H-M   'P 1'
#
loop_
_entity.id
_entity.type
_entity.pdbx_description
1 polymer ?
#
loop_
_entity_poly.entity_id
_entity_poly.type
_entity_poly.pdbx_seq_one_letter_code
_entity_poly.pdbx_strand_id
1 'polypeptide(L)' 'MEVKRFYKNQTEISAAINKVIDSYLNDKIDEESMVKNIKIIYENNYSKIIKNGDYAKVLKQRCGKRRLEIVSKVIS' A
#
# COMPACT_ATOMS: atom_id res chain seq x y z
N MET A 1 -10.15 0.68 -10.27
CA MET A 1 -9.76 1.97 -9.65
C MET A 1 -8.35 2.32 -10.08
N GLU A 2 -8.08 3.60 -10.38
CA GLU A 2 -6.75 4.11 -10.73
C GLU A 2 -6.11 4.85 -9.53
N VAL A 3 -4.81 4.62 -9.30
CA VAL A 3 -4.03 5.22 -8.20
C VAL A 3 -2.94 6.13 -8.73
N LYS A 4 -2.50 7.09 -7.91
CA LYS A 4 -1.34 7.91 -8.27
C LYS A 4 -0.07 7.07 -8.17
N ARG A 5 0.90 7.35 -9.03
CA ARG A 5 2.24 6.74 -8.93
C ARG A 5 3.03 7.33 -7.77
N PHE A 6 3.01 8.65 -7.61
CA PHE A 6 3.79 9.35 -6.59
C PHE A 6 2.90 10.04 -5.56
N TYR A 7 3.24 9.89 -4.29
CA TYR A 7 2.59 10.54 -3.17
C TYR A 7 3.58 11.43 -2.41
N LYS A 8 3.06 12.51 -1.83
CA LYS A 8 3.88 13.55 -1.21
C LYS A 8 4.57 13.02 0.06
N ASN A 9 3.85 12.22 0.84
CA ASN A 9 4.30 11.77 2.17
C ASN A 9 3.72 10.40 2.55
N GLN A 10 4.22 9.84 3.65
CA GLN A 10 3.82 8.54 4.17
C GLN A 10 2.33 8.47 4.55
N THR A 11 1.76 9.59 5.00
CA THR A 11 0.34 9.72 5.36
C THR A 11 -0.56 9.46 4.16
N GLU A 12 -0.25 10.08 3.00
CA GLU A 12 -0.98 9.88 1.75
C GLU A 12 -0.79 8.46 1.20
N ILE A 13 0.44 7.93 1.26
CA ILE A 13 0.75 6.55 0.82
C ILE A 13 -0.08 5.55 1.62
N SER A 14 -0.09 5.68 2.94
CA SER A 14 -0.85 4.78 3.82
C SER A 14 -2.34 4.82 3.49
N ALA A 15 -2.89 6.01 3.21
CA ALA A 15 -4.29 6.17 2.85
C ALA A 15 -4.61 5.50 1.50
N ALA A 16 -3.71 5.61 0.53
CA ALA A 16 -3.86 4.97 -0.77
C ALA A 16 -3.80 3.43 -0.66
N ILE A 17 -2.82 2.89 0.06
CA ILE A 17 -2.69 1.45 0.31
C ILE A 17 -3.95 0.92 1.01
N ASN A 18 -4.40 1.59 2.08
CA ASN A 18 -5.60 1.19 2.80
C ASN A 18 -6.82 1.19 1.87
N LYS A 19 -6.99 2.24 1.06
CA LYS A 19 -8.11 2.31 0.12
C LYS A 19 -8.09 1.17 -0.88
N VAL A 20 -6.93 0.82 -1.45
CA VAL A 20 -6.82 -0.30 -2.41
C VAL A 20 -7.18 -1.62 -1.75
N ILE A 21 -6.60 -1.92 -0.57
CA ILE A 21 -6.86 -3.18 0.14
C ILE A 21 -8.31 -3.25 0.61
N ASP A 22 -8.83 -2.17 1.21
CA ASP A 22 -10.21 -2.13 1.69
C ASP A 22 -11.19 -2.22 0.51
N SER A 23 -10.88 -1.67 -0.66
CA SER A 23 -11.71 -1.87 -1.86
C SER A 23 -11.74 -3.34 -2.30
N TYR A 24 -10.62 -4.05 -2.24
CA TYR A 24 -10.58 -5.48 -2.53
C TYR A 24 -11.38 -6.30 -1.51
N LEU A 25 -11.16 -6.06 -0.21
CA LEU A 25 -11.87 -6.79 0.86
C LEU A 25 -13.37 -6.53 0.90
N ASN A 26 -13.85 -5.47 0.25
CA ASN A 26 -15.27 -5.15 0.12
C ASN A 26 -15.81 -5.45 -1.30
N ASP A 27 -15.14 -6.31 -2.06
CA ASP A 27 -15.55 -6.79 -3.39
C ASP A 27 -15.77 -5.66 -4.44
N LYS A 28 -15.08 -4.52 -4.27
CA LYS A 28 -15.20 -3.36 -5.19
C LYS A 28 -14.20 -3.41 -6.34
N ILE A 29 -13.11 -4.18 -6.19
CA ILE A 29 -12.11 -4.44 -7.21
C ILE A 29 -11.68 -5.90 -7.11
N ASP A 30 -11.24 -6.47 -8.24
CA ASP A 30 -10.64 -7.81 -8.25
C ASP A 30 -9.21 -7.83 -7.68
N GLU A 31 -8.71 -9.04 -7.46
CA GLU A 31 -7.37 -9.29 -6.92
C GLU A 31 -6.28 -8.75 -7.85
N GLU A 32 -6.42 -8.92 -9.17
CA GLU A 32 -5.45 -8.44 -10.15
C GLU A 32 -5.27 -6.91 -10.06
N SER A 33 -6.38 -6.18 -9.97
CA SER A 33 -6.42 -4.74 -9.77
C SER A 33 -5.79 -4.33 -8.44
N MET A 34 -6.03 -5.09 -7.36
CA MET A 34 -5.41 -4.84 -6.07
C MET A 34 -3.89 -5.00 -6.15
N VAL A 35 -3.41 -6.13 -6.66
CA VAL A 35 -1.99 -6.45 -6.81
C VAL A 35 -1.28 -5.40 -7.64
N LYS A 36 -1.83 -5.07 -8.80
CA LYS A 36 -1.29 -4.05 -9.71
C LYS A 36 -1.16 -2.69 -9.01
N ASN A 37 -2.21 -2.24 -8.34
CA ASN A 37 -2.21 -0.94 -7.68
C ASN A 37 -1.23 -0.89 -6.48
N ILE A 38 -1.13 -1.96 -5.69
CA ILE A 38 -0.16 -2.04 -4.58
C ILE A 38 1.26 -1.98 -5.12
N LYS A 39 1.59 -2.74 -6.17
CA LYS A 39 2.94 -2.71 -6.81
C LYS A 39 3.29 -1.32 -7.30
N ILE A 40 2.37 -0.66 -8.02
CA ILE A 40 2.55 0.72 -8.50
C ILE A 40 2.85 1.67 -7.34
N ILE A 41 2.06 1.63 -6.25
CA ILE A 41 2.27 2.50 -5.10
C ILE A 41 3.63 2.18 -4.44
N TYR A 42 3.95 0.90 -4.28
CA TYR A 42 5.13 0.45 -3.57
C TYR A 42 6.43 0.86 -4.27
N GLU A 43 6.58 0.50 -5.54
CA GLU A 43 7.79 0.73 -6.32
C GLU A 43 8.09 2.23 -6.46
N ASN A 44 7.07 3.04 -6.78
CA ASN A 44 7.24 4.47 -7.01
C ASN A 44 7.40 5.29 -5.71
N ASN A 45 7.19 4.69 -4.55
CA ASN A 45 7.32 5.36 -3.24
C ASN A 45 8.19 4.59 -2.24
N TYR A 46 9.02 3.66 -2.72
CA TYR A 46 9.77 2.72 -1.89
C TYR A 46 10.52 3.38 -0.74
N SER A 47 11.29 4.43 -1.02
CA SER A 47 12.09 5.15 -0.01
C SER A 47 11.27 5.85 1.09
N LYS A 48 9.97 6.05 0.86
CA LYS A 48 9.02 6.57 1.86
C LYS A 48 8.34 5.43 2.62
N ILE A 49 8.14 4.28 2.00
CA ILE A 49 7.48 3.11 2.59
C ILE A 49 8.43 2.32 3.48
N ILE A 50 9.65 2.05 3.00
CA ILE A 50 10.69 1.31 3.71
C ILE A 50 11.75 2.28 4.23
N LYS A 51 12.03 2.20 5.53
CA LYS A 51 13.10 2.91 6.22
C LYS A 51 13.90 1.90 7.03
N ASN A 52 15.21 1.87 6.82
CA ASN A 52 16.13 0.96 7.53
C ASN A 52 15.71 -0.52 7.42
N GLY A 53 15.28 -0.94 6.24
CA GLY A 53 14.89 -2.34 5.97
C GLY A 53 13.50 -2.75 6.48
N ASP A 54 12.73 -1.83 7.05
CA ASP A 54 11.40 -2.11 7.61
C ASP A 54 10.38 -1.04 7.20
N TYR A 55 9.09 -1.33 7.33
CA TYR A 55 8.04 -0.35 7.10
C TYR A 55 8.21 0.87 8.00
N ALA A 56 8.12 2.06 7.41
CA ALA A 56 8.14 3.31 8.13
C ALA A 56 7.06 3.32 9.22
N LYS A 57 7.37 3.97 10.36
CA LYS A 57 6.49 4.00 11.54
C LYS A 57 5.06 4.48 11.21
N VAL A 58 4.93 5.48 10.33
CA VAL A 58 3.62 6.00 9.90
C VAL A 58 2.81 4.94 9.14
N LEU A 59 3.45 4.15 8.28
CA LEU A 59 2.81 3.03 7.57
C LEU A 59 2.31 1.98 8.56
N LYS A 60 3.14 1.59 9.54
CA LYS A 60 2.75 0.64 10.60
C LYS A 60 1.54 1.11 11.40
N GLN A 61 1.54 2.37 11.80
CA GLN A 61 0.44 2.97 12.58
C GLN A 61 -0.87 3.06 11.77
N ARG A 62 -0.78 3.44 10.49
CA ARG A 62 -1.99 3.75 9.68
C ARG A 62 -2.53 2.55 8.91
N CYS A 63 -1.67 1.68 8.40
CA CYS A 63 -2.11 0.48 7.70
C CYS A 63 -2.50 -0.63 8.68
N GLY A 64 -1.78 -0.71 9.80
CA GLY A 64 -1.90 -1.80 10.76
C GLY A 64 -1.33 -3.11 10.23
N LYS A 65 -1.19 -4.09 11.13
CA LYS A 65 -0.53 -5.38 10.85
C LYS A 65 -1.15 -6.11 9.65
N ARG A 66 -2.48 -6.29 9.66
CA ARG A 66 -3.20 -7.09 8.64
C ARG A 66 -3.00 -6.56 7.22
N ARG A 67 -3.03 -5.24 7.02
CA ARG A 67 -2.83 -4.66 5.67
C ARG A 67 -1.37 -4.73 5.24
N LEU A 68 -0.42 -4.51 6.15
CA LEU A 68 0.99 -4.64 5.83
C LEU A 68 1.41 -6.08 5.50
N GLU A 69 0.78 -7.08 6.12
CA GLU A 69 0.97 -8.49 5.74
C GLU A 69 0.51 -8.75 4.29
N ILE A 70 -0.63 -8.18 3.88
CA ILE A 70 -1.10 -8.26 2.48
C ILE A 70 -0.09 -7.58 1.55
N VAL A 71 0.35 -6.36 1.87
CA VAL A 71 1.37 -5.67 1.06
C VAL A 71 2.64 -6.52 0.95
N SER A 72 3.08 -7.11 2.06
CA SER A 72 4.29 -7.96 2.07
C SER A 72 4.14 -9.17 1.14
N LYS A 73 2.98 -9.84 1.15
CA LYS A 73 2.69 -10.97 0.24
C LYS A 73 2.56 -10.58 -1.23
N VAL A 74 2.15 -9.35 -1.52
CA VAL A 74 2.00 -8.84 -2.89
C VAL A 74 3.35 -8.48 -3.51
N ILE A 75 4.30 -8.03 -2.69
CA ILE A 75 5.62 -7.58 -3.11
C ILE A 75 6.68 -8.69 -3.02
N SER A 76 6.43 -9.74 -2.22
CA SER A 76 7.29 -10.93 -2.13
C SER A 76 7.33 -11.75 -3.41
#